data_AF-A0A7S1EKX1-F1
#
_entry.id   AF-A0A7S1EKX1-F1
#
_cell.length_a   1.000
_cell.length_b   1.000
_cell.length_c   1.000
_cell.angle_alpha   90.00
_cell.angle_beta   90.00
_cell.angle_gamma   90.00
#
_symmetry.space_group_name_H-M   'P 1'
#
loop_
_entity.id
_entity.type
_entity.pdbx_description
1 polymer ?
#
loop_
_entity_poly.entity_id
_entity_poly.type
_entity_poly.pdbx_seq_one_letter_code
_entity_poly.pdbx_strand_id
1 'polypeptide(L)'
;PGLDGFETCSLLRATPGFESLPVLMLTGLDDEASINRAYQAGATDFFVKSSQWSLLEGRLRYLLRSSRTRQELERSKAKLARAQDLARMGSFEWRRGVAHGFQISAEGLRVFGRGPQDRLDFVGVMRMVPVDDRHVFLRVLRDVIARNSVLITDLPLTLPDGRQRVVHIEAEPEFNEQGAVNGYTGILQDVTDRRQAEDRIRQLAHFDALTGL
;
A
#
# COMPACT_ATOMS: atom_id res chain seq x y z
N PRO A 1 5.71 36.88 27.58
CA PRO A 1 5.51 35.87 26.51
C PRO A 1 4.24 36.18 25.70
N GLY A 2 4.36 36.26 24.37
CA GLY A 2 3.29 36.78 23.49
C GLY A 2 2.35 35.72 22.88
N LEU A 3 2.60 34.42 23.11
CA LEU A 3 1.74 33.32 22.65
C LEU A 3 1.44 32.39 23.84
N ASP A 4 0.20 31.91 23.94
CA ASP A 4 -0.19 30.89 24.89
C ASP A 4 0.19 29.47 24.41
N GLY A 5 0.06 28.47 25.29
CA GLY A 5 0.42 27.08 24.96
C GLY A 5 -0.45 26.45 23.87
N PHE A 6 -1.70 26.91 23.71
CA PHE A 6 -2.62 26.44 22.68
C PHE A 6 -2.27 27.03 21.32
N GLU A 7 -1.99 28.33 21.27
CA GLU A 7 -1.53 29.03 20.06
C GLU A 7 -0.20 28.45 19.57
N THR A 8 0.72 28.18 20.50
CA THR A 8 2.00 27.53 20.19
C THR A 8 1.80 26.14 19.58
N CYS A 9 0.89 25.33 20.15
CA CYS A 9 0.59 24.00 19.62
C CYS A 9 -0.04 24.08 18.22
N SER A 10 -0.98 25.02 18.02
CA SER A 10 -1.63 25.23 16.74
C SER A 10 -0.63 25.65 15.66
N LEU A 11 0.32 26.53 16.00
CA LEU A 11 1.40 26.95 15.11
C LEU A 11 2.32 25.77 14.74
N LEU A 12 2.70 24.95 15.71
CA LEU A 12 3.50 23.73 15.45
C LEU A 12 2.78 22.80 14.48
N ARG A 13 1.47 22.64 14.59
CA ARG A 13 0.68 21.80 13.68
C ARG A 13 0.61 22.35 12.26
N ALA A 14 0.58 23.66 12.11
CA ALA A 14 0.60 24.32 10.81
C ALA A 14 2.00 24.39 10.17
N THR A 15 3.06 24.04 10.92
CA THR A 15 4.43 24.12 10.42
C THR A 15 4.82 22.85 9.65
N PRO A 16 5.28 22.96 8.39
CA PRO A 16 5.73 21.82 7.59
C PRO A 16 6.79 20.97 8.32
N GLY A 17 6.57 19.66 8.40
CA GLY A 17 7.44 18.70 9.09
C GLY A 17 7.16 18.52 10.59
N PHE A 18 6.25 19.31 11.18
CA PHE A 18 5.85 19.23 12.59
C PHE A 18 4.41 18.79 12.81
N GLU A 19 3.68 18.49 11.72
CA GLU A 19 2.27 18.08 11.74
C GLU A 19 2.06 16.89 12.67
N SER A 20 3.07 16.03 12.77
CA SER A 20 3.05 14.79 13.51
C SER A 20 3.83 14.82 14.84
N LEU A 21 4.52 15.92 15.19
CA LEU A 21 5.35 15.99 16.40
C LEU A 21 4.51 15.70 17.67
N PRO A 22 4.88 14.77 18.55
CA PRO A 22 4.13 14.54 19.79
C PRO A 22 4.21 15.78 20.70
N VAL A 23 3.05 16.32 21.09
CA VAL A 23 2.95 17.49 21.97
C VAL A 23 2.20 17.09 23.24
N LEU A 24 2.86 17.19 24.39
CA LEU A 24 2.26 17.03 25.71
C LEU A 24 2.09 18.41 26.34
N MET A 25 0.84 18.86 26.53
CA MET A 25 0.58 20.12 27.23
C MET A 25 0.61 19.93 28.75
N LEU A 26 1.27 20.83 29.47
CA LEU A 26 1.28 20.86 30.93
C LEU A 26 0.36 21.98 31.44
N THR A 27 -0.78 21.62 32.01
CA THR A 27 -1.79 22.58 32.49
C THR A 27 -1.89 22.59 34.02
N GLY A 28 -2.13 23.76 34.61
CA GLY A 28 -2.53 23.87 36.02
C GLY A 28 -4.04 23.85 36.22
N LEU A 29 -4.80 23.88 35.13
CA LEU A 29 -6.25 23.86 35.08
C LEU A 29 -6.72 22.44 34.73
N ASP A 30 -7.43 21.79 35.64
CA ASP A 30 -8.04 20.47 35.47
C ASP A 30 -9.53 20.58 35.10
N ASP A 31 -9.89 21.64 34.35
CA ASP A 31 -11.25 21.80 33.84
C ASP A 31 -11.38 21.19 32.44
N GLU A 32 -12.55 20.62 32.17
CA GLU A 32 -12.86 19.94 30.91
C GLU A 32 -12.70 20.85 29.69
N ALA A 33 -12.95 22.16 29.83
CA ALA A 33 -12.84 23.11 28.73
C ALA A 33 -11.36 23.31 28.31
N SER A 34 -10.45 23.37 29.27
CA SER A 34 -9.00 23.43 29.02
C SER A 34 -8.47 22.17 28.32
N ILE A 35 -8.96 20.99 28.72
CA ILE A 35 -8.58 19.71 28.11
C ILE A 35 -9.06 19.65 26.66
N ASN A 36 -10.33 19.98 26.41
CA ASN A 36 -10.90 20.00 25.08
C ASN A 36 -10.17 21.01 24.17
N ARG A 37 -9.82 22.19 24.70
CA ARG A 37 -9.04 23.19 23.97
C ARG A 37 -7.63 22.68 23.62
N ALA A 38 -6.99 21.89 24.47
CA ALA A 38 -5.69 21.29 24.18
C ALA A 38 -5.75 20.35 22.97
N TYR A 39 -6.75 19.47 22.92
CA TYR A 39 -6.94 18.56 21.79
C TYR A 39 -7.34 19.30 20.51
N GLN A 40 -8.20 20.31 20.59
CA GLN A 40 -8.55 21.16 19.43
C GLN A 40 -7.34 21.90 18.85
N ALA A 41 -6.41 22.35 19.71
CA ALA A 41 -5.14 22.93 19.29
C ALA A 41 -4.14 21.89 18.72
N GLY A 42 -4.47 20.61 18.76
CA GLY A 42 -3.68 19.51 18.22
C GLY A 42 -2.67 18.91 19.17
N ALA A 43 -2.81 19.09 20.49
CA ALA A 43 -1.98 18.34 21.44
C ALA A 43 -2.20 16.84 21.25
N THR A 44 -1.11 16.09 21.33
CA THR A 44 -1.20 14.62 21.37
C THR A 44 -1.78 14.18 22.70
N ASP A 45 -1.44 14.92 23.75
CA ASP A 45 -1.94 14.62 25.08
C ASP A 45 -1.78 15.80 26.05
N PHE A 46 -2.41 15.72 27.22
CA PHE A 46 -2.30 16.74 28.28
C PHE A 46 -1.95 16.13 29.64
N PHE A 47 -1.20 16.83 30.47
CA PHE A 47 -0.88 16.41 31.83
C PHE A 47 -1.11 17.55 32.82
N VAL A 48 -1.93 17.29 33.82
CA VAL A 48 -2.20 18.24 34.91
C VAL A 48 -0.96 18.29 35.80
N LYS A 49 -0.40 19.49 35.97
CA LYS A 49 0.77 19.75 36.80
C LYS A 49 0.48 19.27 38.23
N SER A 50 1.14 18.18 38.59
CA SER A 50 1.04 17.54 39.89
C SER A 50 2.43 17.09 40.32
N SER A 51 2.59 16.74 41.60
CA SER A 51 3.85 16.18 42.12
C SER A 51 4.08 14.72 41.72
N GLN A 52 3.23 14.14 40.85
CA GLN A 52 3.29 12.74 40.40
C GLN A 52 4.26 12.57 39.21
N TRP A 53 5.54 12.78 39.47
CA TRP A 53 6.60 12.74 38.44
C TRP A 53 6.68 11.39 37.71
N SER A 54 6.44 10.28 38.41
CA SER A 54 6.43 8.94 37.82
C SER A 54 5.35 8.78 36.75
N LEU A 55 4.18 9.40 36.93
CA LEU A 55 3.10 9.38 35.95
C LEU A 55 3.47 10.19 34.71
N LEU A 56 4.03 11.40 34.90
CA LEU A 56 4.52 12.22 33.79
C LEU A 56 5.59 11.47 32.97
N GLU A 57 6.53 10.83 33.67
CA GLU A 57 7.61 10.07 33.05
C GLU A 57 7.08 8.88 32.24
N GLY A 58 6.13 8.11 32.78
CA GLY A 58 5.47 7.02 32.07
C GLY A 58 4.74 7.49 30.81
N ARG A 59 4.05 8.63 30.91
CA ARG A 59 3.31 9.26 29.80
C ARG A 59 4.22 9.77 28.69
N LEU A 60 5.31 10.45 29.06
CA LEU A 60 6.34 10.88 28.13
C LEU A 60 6.98 9.69 27.41
N ARG A 61 7.32 8.63 28.15
CA ARG A 61 7.86 7.40 27.54
C ARG A 61 6.88 6.78 26.55
N TYR A 62 5.59 6.71 26.90
CA TYR A 62 4.56 6.19 26.00
C TYR A 62 4.46 7.02 24.72
N LEU A 63 4.39 8.36 24.84
CA LEU A 63 4.30 9.27 23.69
C LEU A 63 5.52 9.16 22.77
N LEU A 64 6.73 9.12 23.34
CA LEU A 64 7.96 8.96 22.57
C LEU A 64 8.02 7.60 21.87
N ARG A 65 7.65 6.52 22.56
CA ARG A 65 7.61 5.17 21.98
C ARG A 65 6.61 5.10 20.83
N SER A 66 5.39 5.59 21.04
CA SER A 66 4.34 5.62 20.01
C SER A 66 4.77 6.44 18.78
N SER A 67 5.34 7.63 19.01
CA SER A 67 5.86 8.47 17.93
C SER A 67 6.97 7.78 17.14
N ARG A 68 7.90 7.11 17.82
CA ARG A 68 8.99 6.37 17.18
C ARG A 68 8.49 5.20 16.35
N THR A 69 7.59 4.38 16.89
CA THR A 69 6.96 3.27 16.15
C THR A 69 6.26 3.77 14.90
N ARG A 70 5.52 4.88 14.98
CA ARG A 70 4.84 5.46 13.81
C ARG A 70 5.85 5.96 12.78
N GLN A 71 6.91 6.65 13.19
CA GLN A 71 7.93 7.16 12.28
C GLN A 71 8.70 6.02 11.58
N GLU A 72 9.03 4.96 12.32
CA GLU A 72 9.66 3.75 11.77
C GLU A 72 8.74 3.06 10.76
N LEU A 73 7.43 2.97 11.05
CA LEU A 73 6.43 2.43 10.12
C LEU A 73 6.36 3.25 8.83
N GLU A 74 6.23 4.57 8.92
CA GLU A 74 6.17 5.44 7.74
C GLU A 74 7.45 5.38 6.90
N ARG A 75 8.61 5.33 7.56
CA ARG A 75 9.89 5.14 6.87
C ARG A 75 9.98 3.79 6.18
N SER A 76 9.50 2.72 6.83
CA SER A 76 9.48 1.37 6.27
C SER A 76 8.56 1.30 5.04
N LYS A 77 7.33 1.85 5.15
CA LYS A 77 6.39 1.97 4.04
C LYS A 77 6.98 2.74 2.86
N ALA A 78 7.59 3.90 3.11
CA ALA A 78 8.21 4.70 2.06
C ALA A 78 9.39 3.97 1.38
N LYS A 79 10.17 3.19 2.13
CA LYS A 79 11.25 2.36 1.58
C LYS A 79 10.70 1.22 0.73
N LEU A 80 9.65 0.55 1.19
CA LEU A 80 8.99 -0.53 0.45
C LEU A 80 8.39 -0.01 -0.86
N ALA A 81 7.64 1.09 -0.81
CA ALA A 81 7.06 1.73 -1.99
C ALA A 81 8.13 2.09 -3.04
N ARG A 82 9.28 2.63 -2.62
CA ARG A 82 10.41 2.89 -3.54
C ARG A 82 11.00 1.63 -4.15
N ALA A 83 11.15 0.55 -3.36
CA ALA A 83 11.66 -0.71 -3.87
C ALA A 83 10.70 -1.35 -4.89
N GLN A 84 9.39 -1.27 -4.62
CA GLN A 84 8.32 -1.73 -5.51
C GLN A 84 8.28 -0.92 -6.81
N ASP A 85 8.40 0.40 -6.74
CA ASP A 85 8.46 1.29 -7.90
C ASP A 85 9.67 0.98 -8.81
N LEU A 86 10.87 0.82 -8.21
CA LEU A 86 12.08 0.41 -8.94
C LEU A 86 11.92 -0.96 -9.62
N ALA A 87 11.23 -1.90 -8.96
CA ALA A 87 10.96 -3.24 -9.50
C ALA A 87 9.79 -3.28 -10.50
N ARG A 88 9.12 -2.14 -10.76
CA ARG A 88 7.86 -2.05 -11.52
C ARG A 88 6.83 -3.06 -11.04
N MET A 89 6.75 -3.19 -9.72
CA MET A 89 5.91 -4.15 -9.03
C MET A 89 4.87 -3.40 -8.18
N GLY A 90 3.65 -3.90 -8.15
CA GLY A 90 2.62 -3.44 -7.22
C GLY A 90 1.96 -4.62 -6.52
N SER A 91 1.21 -4.35 -5.48
CA SER A 91 0.34 -5.33 -4.81
C SER A 91 -1.13 -5.11 -5.13
N PHE A 92 -1.92 -6.16 -4.92
CA PHE A 92 -3.38 -6.12 -4.92
C PHE A 92 -3.94 -7.01 -3.82
N GLU A 93 -5.15 -6.69 -3.41
CA GLU A 93 -5.96 -7.49 -2.50
C GLU A 93 -7.34 -7.70 -3.11
N TRP A 94 -7.90 -8.88 -2.92
CA TRP A 94 -9.27 -9.20 -3.28
C TRP A 94 -10.00 -9.85 -2.10
N ARG A 95 -11.10 -9.26 -1.65
CA ARG A 95 -11.96 -9.85 -0.62
C ARG A 95 -13.20 -10.50 -1.20
N ARG A 96 -13.47 -11.73 -0.77
CA ARG A 96 -14.62 -12.52 -1.20
C ARG A 96 -15.91 -11.98 -0.58
N GLY A 97 -16.97 -11.83 -1.39
CA GLY A 97 -18.29 -11.38 -0.91
C GLY A 97 -18.39 -9.90 -0.54
N VAL A 98 -17.32 -9.12 -0.69
CA VAL A 98 -17.31 -7.68 -0.43
C VAL A 98 -17.48 -6.93 -1.75
N ALA A 99 -18.50 -6.07 -1.84
CA ALA A 99 -18.66 -5.18 -2.99
C ALA A 99 -17.45 -4.25 -3.11
N HIS A 100 -16.86 -4.15 -4.30
CA HIS A 100 -15.58 -3.45 -4.52
C HIS A 100 -14.43 -4.00 -3.66
N GLY A 101 -14.46 -5.30 -3.35
CA GLY A 101 -13.43 -5.97 -2.56
C GLY A 101 -12.08 -6.10 -3.26
N PHE A 102 -11.96 -5.71 -4.53
CA PHE A 102 -10.69 -5.68 -5.27
C PHE A 102 -10.03 -4.31 -5.13
N GLN A 103 -8.81 -4.30 -4.60
CA GLN A 103 -8.00 -3.11 -4.36
C GLN A 103 -6.61 -3.32 -4.94
N ILE A 104 -6.04 -2.26 -5.51
CA ILE A 104 -4.68 -2.27 -6.08
C ILE A 104 -3.91 -1.11 -5.43
N SER A 105 -2.66 -1.37 -5.08
CA SER A 105 -1.71 -0.36 -4.63
C SER A 105 -1.48 0.75 -5.67
N ALA A 106 -0.96 1.90 -5.24
CA ALA A 106 -0.64 3.01 -6.14
C ALA A 106 0.42 2.62 -7.19
N GLU A 107 1.39 1.78 -6.80
CA GLU A 107 2.42 1.22 -7.68
C GLU A 107 1.79 0.23 -8.67
N GLY A 108 0.85 -0.60 -8.23
CA GLY A 108 0.12 -1.53 -9.10
C GLY A 108 -0.72 -0.82 -10.15
N LEU A 109 -1.33 0.32 -9.82
CA LEU A 109 -2.02 1.15 -10.81
C LEU A 109 -1.08 1.59 -11.95
N ARG A 110 0.18 1.91 -11.65
CA ARG A 110 1.17 2.27 -12.68
C ARG A 110 1.51 1.10 -13.62
N VAL A 111 1.47 -0.14 -13.12
CA VAL A 111 1.61 -1.36 -13.95
C VAL A 111 0.50 -1.45 -15.00
N PHE A 112 -0.69 -0.92 -14.71
CA PHE A 112 -1.81 -0.81 -15.66
C PHE A 112 -1.87 0.53 -16.42
N GLY A 113 -0.82 1.35 -16.36
CA GLY A 113 -0.80 2.66 -17.03
C GLY A 113 -1.77 3.68 -16.43
N ARG A 114 -2.13 3.52 -15.15
CA ARG A 114 -3.02 4.42 -14.40
C ARG A 114 -2.23 5.35 -13.48
N GLY A 115 -2.82 6.50 -13.17
CA GLY A 115 -2.32 7.42 -12.16
C GLY A 115 -2.52 6.90 -10.74
N PRO A 116 -1.79 7.42 -9.74
CA PRO A 116 -1.85 6.93 -8.35
C PRO A 116 -3.18 7.22 -7.64
N GLN A 117 -4.03 8.07 -8.20
CA GLN A 117 -5.36 8.41 -7.68
C GLN A 117 -6.49 7.81 -8.52
N ASP A 118 -6.16 7.08 -9.59
CA ASP A 118 -7.15 6.43 -10.43
C ASP A 118 -7.77 5.24 -9.69
N ARG A 119 -8.95 4.82 -10.14
CA ARG A 119 -9.58 3.60 -9.67
C ARG A 119 -9.56 2.55 -10.77
N LEU A 120 -9.17 1.34 -10.40
CA LEU A 120 -9.18 0.19 -11.29
C LEU A 120 -9.82 -1.00 -10.57
N ASP A 121 -11.01 -1.38 -11.03
CA ASP A 121 -11.70 -2.58 -10.55
C ASP A 121 -11.36 -3.78 -11.44
N PHE A 122 -11.85 -4.96 -11.05
CA PHE A 122 -11.63 -6.19 -11.80
C PHE A 122 -12.15 -6.10 -13.24
N VAL A 123 -13.31 -5.47 -13.45
CA VAL A 123 -13.89 -5.26 -14.78
C VAL A 123 -12.99 -4.38 -15.63
N GLY A 124 -12.43 -3.32 -15.05
CA GLY A 124 -11.46 -2.44 -15.69
C GLY A 124 -10.19 -3.18 -16.11
N VAL A 125 -9.67 -4.10 -15.28
CA VAL A 125 -8.55 -4.97 -15.67
C VAL A 125 -8.95 -5.86 -16.84
N MET A 126 -10.12 -6.52 -16.79
CA MET A 126 -10.59 -7.41 -17.87
C MET A 126 -10.79 -6.69 -19.20
N ARG A 127 -11.11 -5.40 -19.19
CA ARG A 127 -11.19 -4.58 -20.42
C ARG A 127 -9.84 -4.40 -21.10
N MET A 128 -8.74 -4.41 -20.35
CA MET A 128 -7.37 -4.33 -20.88
C MET A 128 -6.86 -5.68 -21.39
N VAL A 129 -7.39 -6.79 -20.89
CA VAL A 129 -7.01 -8.12 -21.37
C VAL A 129 -7.53 -8.32 -22.80
N PRO A 130 -6.69 -8.78 -23.75
CA PRO A 130 -7.14 -9.15 -25.09
C PRO A 130 -8.29 -10.16 -25.06
N VAL A 131 -9.20 -10.08 -26.02
CA VAL A 131 -10.45 -10.86 -25.99
C VAL A 131 -10.18 -12.37 -25.93
N ASP A 132 -9.16 -12.84 -26.64
CA ASP A 132 -8.79 -14.26 -26.71
C ASP A 132 -8.23 -14.78 -25.38
N ASP A 133 -7.53 -13.94 -24.62
CA ASP A 133 -6.93 -14.29 -23.33
C ASP A 133 -7.94 -14.23 -22.16
N ARG A 134 -9.02 -13.44 -22.27
CA ARG A 134 -10.01 -13.28 -21.20
C ARG A 134 -10.59 -14.61 -20.74
N HIS A 135 -10.95 -15.47 -21.68
CA HIS A 135 -11.65 -16.72 -21.36
C HIS A 135 -10.72 -17.72 -20.68
N VAL A 136 -9.45 -17.73 -21.06
CA VAL A 136 -8.40 -18.55 -20.44
C VAL A 136 -8.16 -18.05 -19.01
N PHE A 137 -7.96 -16.75 -18.84
CA PHE A 137 -7.69 -16.17 -17.53
C PHE A 137 -8.85 -16.36 -16.54
N LEU A 138 -10.10 -16.15 -16.98
CA LEU A 138 -11.28 -16.39 -16.14
C LEU A 138 -11.42 -17.86 -15.71
N ARG A 139 -10.97 -18.81 -16.55
CA ARG A 139 -10.94 -20.24 -16.19
C ARG A 139 -9.91 -20.49 -15.10
N VAL A 140 -8.69 -19.97 -15.26
CA VAL A 140 -7.62 -20.07 -14.26
C VAL A 140 -8.09 -19.49 -12.92
N LEU A 141 -8.67 -18.28 -12.92
CA LEU A 141 -9.20 -17.67 -11.70
C LEU A 141 -10.28 -18.53 -11.03
N ARG A 142 -11.20 -19.10 -11.82
CA ARG A 142 -12.24 -19.98 -11.28
C ARG A 142 -11.64 -21.20 -10.59
N ASP A 143 -10.66 -21.84 -11.22
CA ASP A 143 -10.02 -23.04 -10.67
C ASP A 143 -9.24 -22.72 -9.39
N VAL A 144 -8.49 -21.61 -9.39
CA VAL A 144 -7.76 -21.10 -8.22
C VAL A 144 -8.70 -20.85 -7.05
N ILE A 145 -9.80 -20.12 -7.28
CA ILE A 145 -10.78 -19.75 -6.26
C ILE A 145 -11.58 -20.96 -5.76
N ALA A 146 -11.83 -21.95 -6.62
CA ALA A 146 -12.55 -23.17 -6.24
C ALA A 146 -11.67 -24.11 -5.39
N ARG A 147 -10.36 -24.14 -5.67
CA ARG A 147 -9.40 -25.02 -5.00
C ARG A 147 -8.67 -24.36 -3.84
N ASN A 148 -8.87 -23.06 -3.62
CA ASN A 148 -8.10 -22.25 -2.66
C ASN A 148 -6.59 -22.43 -2.88
N SER A 149 -6.14 -22.43 -4.13
CA SER A 149 -4.73 -22.60 -4.49
C SER A 149 -4.05 -21.27 -4.76
N VAL A 150 -2.72 -21.27 -4.90
CA VAL A 150 -1.94 -20.13 -5.37
C VAL A 150 -2.23 -19.87 -6.86
N LEU A 151 -2.22 -18.60 -7.26
CA LEU A 151 -2.22 -18.15 -8.65
C LEU A 151 -0.80 -17.72 -9.04
N ILE A 152 -0.26 -18.29 -10.12
CA ILE A 152 0.96 -17.80 -10.76
C ILE A 152 0.69 -17.80 -12.26
N THR A 153 0.65 -16.62 -12.88
CA THR A 153 0.33 -16.52 -14.31
C THR A 153 0.84 -15.22 -14.94
N ASP A 154 1.11 -15.26 -16.24
CA ASP A 154 1.41 -14.07 -17.04
C ASP A 154 0.15 -13.66 -17.80
N LEU A 155 -0.25 -12.40 -17.66
CA LEU A 155 -1.43 -11.84 -18.29
C LEU A 155 -1.02 -10.77 -19.32
N PRO A 156 -1.25 -11.02 -20.62
CA PRO A 156 -1.14 -10.00 -21.66
C PRO A 156 -2.18 -8.89 -21.45
N LEU A 157 -1.78 -7.64 -21.64
CA LEU A 157 -2.63 -6.47 -21.50
C LEU A 157 -2.39 -5.48 -22.65
N THR A 158 -3.48 -4.89 -23.13
CA THR A 158 -3.49 -3.68 -23.95
C THR A 158 -3.87 -2.50 -23.05
N LEU A 159 -2.91 -1.60 -22.82
CA LEU A 159 -3.13 -0.39 -22.02
C LEU A 159 -4.08 0.59 -22.73
N PRO A 160 -4.66 1.57 -22.00
CA PRO A 160 -5.55 2.57 -22.59
C PRO A 160 -4.92 3.40 -23.73
N ASP A 161 -3.59 3.53 -23.74
CA ASP A 161 -2.83 4.22 -24.78
C ASP A 161 -2.41 3.31 -25.94
N GLY A 162 -2.86 2.05 -25.95
CA GLY A 162 -2.58 1.05 -26.98
C GLY A 162 -1.28 0.27 -26.80
N ARG A 163 -0.43 0.64 -25.83
CA ARG A 163 0.80 -0.12 -25.56
C ARG A 163 0.47 -1.53 -25.05
N GLN A 164 1.25 -2.50 -25.50
CA GLN A 164 1.17 -3.88 -25.02
C GLN A 164 2.07 -4.05 -23.79
N ARG A 165 1.56 -4.73 -22.77
CA ARG A 165 2.32 -5.17 -21.60
C ARG A 165 2.04 -6.62 -21.28
N VAL A 166 2.99 -7.28 -20.63
CA VAL A 166 2.79 -8.57 -19.97
C VAL A 166 2.96 -8.36 -18.48
N VAL A 167 1.91 -8.67 -17.72
CA VAL A 167 1.92 -8.55 -16.26
C VAL A 167 1.99 -9.94 -15.64
N HIS A 168 3.06 -10.19 -14.91
CA HIS A 168 3.18 -11.37 -14.08
C HIS A 168 2.37 -11.17 -12.81
N ILE A 169 1.57 -12.17 -12.45
CA ILE A 169 0.67 -12.16 -11.31
C ILE A 169 1.02 -13.34 -10.41
N GLU A 170 1.33 -13.06 -9.16
CA GLU A 170 1.45 -14.06 -8.10
C GLU A 170 0.48 -13.72 -6.98
N ALA A 171 -0.36 -14.66 -6.56
CA ALA A 171 -1.31 -14.41 -5.48
C ALA A 171 -1.59 -15.66 -4.66
N GLU A 172 -1.76 -15.46 -3.35
CA GLU A 172 -2.03 -16.51 -2.38
C GLU A 172 -3.39 -16.28 -1.69
N PRO A 173 -4.08 -17.37 -1.30
CA PRO A 173 -5.33 -17.26 -0.56
C PRO A 173 -5.06 -16.80 0.88
N GLU A 174 -5.90 -15.88 1.35
CA GLU A 174 -5.94 -15.50 2.76
C GLU A 174 -7.06 -16.29 3.47
N PHE A 175 -6.78 -16.70 4.70
CA PHE A 175 -7.68 -17.46 5.55
C PHE A 175 -8.03 -16.66 6.80
N ASN A 176 -9.30 -16.71 7.20
CA ASN A 176 -9.73 -16.14 8.48
C ASN A 176 -9.39 -17.07 9.65
N GLU A 177 -9.68 -16.63 10.88
CA GLU A 177 -9.45 -17.41 12.11
C GLU A 177 -10.18 -18.76 12.15
N GLN A 178 -11.22 -18.93 11.32
CA GLN A 178 -12.01 -20.16 11.21
C GLN A 178 -11.47 -21.11 10.13
N GLY A 179 -10.34 -20.77 9.48
CA GLY A 179 -9.76 -21.55 8.39
C GLY A 179 -10.50 -21.45 7.05
N ALA A 180 -11.45 -20.53 6.92
CA ALA A 180 -12.17 -20.29 5.68
C ALA A 180 -11.47 -19.20 4.84
N VAL A 181 -11.41 -19.39 3.52
CA VAL A 181 -10.84 -18.39 2.60
C VAL A 181 -11.69 -17.13 2.59
N ASN A 182 -11.08 -16.01 2.96
CA ASN A 182 -11.72 -14.68 2.98
C ASN A 182 -11.28 -13.80 1.80
N GLY A 183 -10.24 -14.18 1.07
CA GLY A 183 -9.70 -13.37 -0.02
C GLY A 183 -8.42 -13.92 -0.64
N TYR A 184 -7.80 -13.09 -1.46
CA TYR A 184 -6.50 -13.29 -2.06
C TYR A 184 -5.67 -12.02 -1.93
N THR A 185 -4.39 -12.17 -1.64
CA THR A 185 -3.40 -11.08 -1.71
C THR A 185 -2.29 -11.47 -2.67
N GLY A 186 -1.71 -10.50 -3.35
CA GLY A 186 -0.73 -10.81 -4.38
C GLY A 186 0.02 -9.62 -4.93
N ILE A 187 0.95 -9.92 -5.82
CA ILE A 187 1.77 -8.97 -6.55
C ILE A 187 1.48 -9.00 -8.05
N LEU A 188 1.79 -7.89 -8.68
CA LEU A 188 1.69 -7.63 -10.11
C LEU A 188 3.02 -7.03 -10.55
N GLN A 189 3.66 -7.61 -11.55
CA GLN A 189 4.94 -7.12 -12.06
C GLN A 189 4.89 -6.93 -13.57
N ASP A 190 5.31 -5.76 -14.06
CA ASP A 190 5.55 -5.57 -15.49
C ASP A 190 6.81 -6.35 -15.91
N VAL A 191 6.60 -7.45 -16.65
CA VAL A 191 7.67 -8.33 -17.13
C VAL A 191 7.88 -8.23 -18.63
N THR A 192 7.34 -7.18 -19.26
CA THR A 192 7.36 -7.00 -20.73
C THR A 192 8.79 -7.02 -21.28
N ASP A 193 9.70 -6.22 -20.68
CA ASP A 193 11.09 -6.13 -21.11
C ASP A 193 11.82 -7.47 -20.93
N ARG A 194 11.54 -8.16 -19.81
CA ARG A 194 12.13 -9.47 -19.49
C ARG A 194 11.69 -10.53 -20.50
N ARG A 195 10.40 -10.62 -20.81
CA ARG A 195 9.88 -11.57 -21.80
C ARG A 195 10.44 -11.32 -23.19
N GLN A 196 10.51 -10.06 -23.63
CA GLN A 196 11.07 -9.72 -24.94
C GLN A 196 12.56 -10.08 -25.04
N ALA A 197 13.32 -9.98 -23.95
CA ALA A 197 14.71 -10.42 -23.92
C ALA A 197 14.82 -11.95 -23.99
N GLU A 198 14.01 -12.67 -23.20
CA GLU A 198 13.95 -14.14 -23.21
C GLU A 198 13.57 -14.69 -24.59
N ASP A 199 12.55 -14.12 -25.25
CA ASP A 199 12.10 -14.53 -26.58
C ASP A 199 13.17 -14.26 -27.65
N ARG A 200 13.89 -13.13 -27.57
CA ARG A 200 15.01 -12.82 -28.46
C ARG A 200 16.16 -13.83 -28.32
N ILE A 201 16.52 -14.18 -27.08
CA ILE A 201 17.55 -15.19 -26.82
C ILE A 201 17.12 -16.55 -27.37
N ARG A 202 15.87 -16.95 -27.13
CA ARG A 202 15.32 -18.21 -27.64
C ARG A 202 15.32 -18.24 -29.17
N GLN A 203 14.96 -17.15 -29.84
CA GLN A 203 15.00 -17.06 -31.29
C GLN A 203 16.43 -17.18 -31.83
N LEU A 204 17.41 -16.46 -31.28
CA LEU A 204 18.81 -16.53 -31.70
C LEU A 204 19.40 -17.94 -31.52
N ALA A 205 19.10 -18.61 -30.41
CA ALA A 205 19.56 -19.98 -30.15
C ALA A 205 18.95 -21.03 -31.10
N HIS A 206 17.70 -20.83 -31.54
CA HIS A 206 17.05 -21.72 -32.50
C HIS A 206 17.42 -21.41 -33.97
N PHE A 207 17.77 -20.17 -34.30
CA PHE A 207 18.20 -19.79 -35.65
C PHE A 207 19.65 -20.19 -35.98
N ASP A 208 20.56 -20.24 -34.99
CA ASP A 208 21.96 -20.63 -35.20
C ASP A 208 22.14 -22.13 -35.55
N ALA A 209 21.13 -22.97 -35.26
CA ALA A 209 21.17 -24.41 -35.54
C ALA A 209 20.70 -24.82 -36.95
N LEU A 210 20.09 -23.92 -37.73
CA LEU A 210 19.49 -24.28 -39.04
C LEU A 210 20.18 -23.65 -40.26
N THR A 211 21.22 -22.82 -40.06
CA THR A 211 21.97 -22.22 -41.18
C THR A 211 23.49 -22.33 -41.08
N GLY A 212 24.02 -23.16 -40.17
CA GLY A 212 25.43 -23.52 -40.17
C GLY A 212 25.74 -24.58 -41.24
N LEU A 213 26.85 -24.41 -41.95
CA LEU A 213 27.59 -25.45 -42.68
C LEU A 213 27.56 -26.83 -42.01
#